data_AF-A0A928EZG7-F1
#
_entry.id   AF-A0A928EZG7-F1
#
_cell.length_a   1.000
_cell.length_b   1.000
_cell.length_c   1.000
_cell.angle_alpha   90.00
_cell.angle_beta   90.00
_cell.angle_gamma   90.00
#
_symmetry.space_group_name_H-M   'P 1'
#
loop_
_entity.id
_entity.type
_entity.pdbx_description
1 polymer ?
#
loop_
_entity_poly.entity_id
_entity_poly.type
_entity_poly.pdbx_seq_one_letter_code
_entity_poly.pdbx_strand_id
1 'polypeptide(L)' 'MEIRPEVLERLLSEDDGRLWETIRRVAVMNNITLPSTPPPHSDMEKLRALLRSGALGYEDAMRILQKNGQGDQP' A
#
# COMPACT_ATOMS: atom_id res chain seq x y z
N MET A 1 -4.77 -12.71 -9.46
CA MET A 1 -4.95 -13.10 -8.05
C MET A 1 -6.13 -12.29 -7.52
N GLU A 2 -7.27 -12.92 -7.24
CA GLU A 2 -8.34 -12.26 -6.48
C GLU A 2 -7.99 -12.34 -4.99
N ILE A 3 -7.78 -11.19 -4.35
CA ILE A 3 -7.64 -11.14 -2.88
C ILE A 3 -9.03 -11.34 -2.30
N ARG A 4 -9.19 -12.38 -1.46
CA ARG A 4 -10.46 -12.62 -0.77
C ARG A 4 -10.81 -11.41 0.11
N PRO A 5 -12.06 -10.91 0.08
CA PRO A 5 -12.44 -9.71 0.82
C PRO A 5 -12.16 -9.83 2.33
N GLU A 6 -12.33 -11.01 2.91
CA GLU A 6 -12.03 -11.29 4.33
C GLU A 6 -10.55 -11.09 4.67
N VAL A 7 -9.65 -11.45 3.74
CA VAL A 7 -8.20 -11.27 3.91
C VAL A 7 -7.84 -9.80 3.82
N LEU A 8 -8.49 -9.07 2.90
CA LEU A 8 -8.32 -7.63 2.74
C LEU A 8 -8.78 -6.87 3.98
N GLU A 9 -9.95 -7.19 4.54
CA GLU A 9 -10.46 -6.54 5.75
C GLU A 9 -9.56 -6.77 6.97
N ARG A 10 -9.00 -7.98 7.13
CA ARG A 10 -8.02 -8.25 8.18
C ARG A 10 -6.75 -7.42 7.98
N LEU A 11 -6.27 -7.32 6.74
CA LEU A 11 -5.11 -6.52 6.37
C LEU A 11 -5.30 -5.02 6.65
N LEU A 12 -6.49 -4.51 6.36
CA LEU A 12 -6.86 -3.11 6.61
C LEU A 12 -7.02 -2.80 8.10
N SER A 13 -7.23 -3.82 8.94
CA SER A 13 -7.37 -3.69 10.39
C SER A 13 -6.03 -3.82 11.14
N GLU A 14 -4.96 -4.25 10.47
CA GLU A 14 -3.61 -4.33 11.05
C GLU A 14 -2.98 -2.93 11.16
N ASP A 15 -2.02 -2.75 12.07
CA ASP A 15 -1.23 -1.51 12.20
C ASP A 15 -0.57 -1.08 10.89
N ASP A 16 -0.36 0.22 10.72
CA ASP A 16 0.18 0.81 9.50
C ASP A 16 1.51 0.19 9.07
N GLY A 17 2.39 -0.14 10.03
CA GLY A 17 3.66 -0.79 9.75
C GLY A 17 3.49 -2.18 9.12
N ARG A 18 2.54 -2.98 9.62
CA ARG A 18 2.26 -4.32 9.08
C ARG A 18 1.54 -4.28 7.73
N LEU A 19 0.58 -3.36 7.59
CA LEU A 19 -0.08 -3.11 6.33
C LEU A 19 0.95 -2.73 5.26
N TRP A 20 1.84 -1.79 5.57
CA TRP A 20 2.90 -1.35 4.68
C TRP A 20 3.88 -2.48 4.33
N GLU A 21 4.32 -3.27 5.31
CA GLU A 21 5.22 -4.40 5.05
C GLU A 21 4.57 -5.40 4.09
N THR A 22 3.28 -5.67 4.24
CA THR A 22 2.57 -6.59 3.35
C THR A 22 2.44 -6.02 1.94
N ILE A 23 2.08 -4.74 1.81
CA ILE A 23 2.05 -4.03 0.51
C ILE A 23 3.42 -4.07 -0.14
N ARG A 24 4.50 -3.83 0.62
CA ARG A 24 5.88 -3.90 0.16
C ARG A 24 6.26 -5.28 -0.33
N ARG A 25 5.89 -6.35 0.39
CA ARG A 25 6.13 -7.74 -0.07
C ARG A 25 5.41 -8.02 -1.40
N VAL A 26 4.14 -7.61 -1.52
CA VAL A 26 3.37 -7.77 -2.76
C VAL A 26 3.98 -6.95 -3.90
N ALA A 27 4.41 -5.72 -3.63
CA ALA A 27 5.08 -4.87 -4.60
C ALA A 27 6.37 -5.52 -5.13
N VAL A 28 7.21 -6.05 -4.24
CA VAL A 28 8.44 -6.77 -4.62
C VAL A 28 8.15 -7.98 -5.51
N MET A 29 7.10 -8.75 -5.21
CA MET A 29 6.66 -9.87 -6.06
C MET A 29 6.24 -9.43 -7.48
N ASN A 30 5.83 -8.17 -7.63
CA ASN A 30 5.46 -7.57 -8.92
C ASN A 30 6.59 -6.72 -9.53
N ASN A 31 7.83 -6.86 -9.04
CA ASN A 31 8.99 -6.04 -9.45
C ASN A 31 8.82 -4.53 -9.21
N ILE A 32 8.03 -4.14 -8.20
CA ILE A 32 7.83 -2.75 -7.78
C ILE A 32 8.63 -2.50 -6.51
N THR A 33 9.52 -1.50 -6.55
CA THR A 33 10.31 -1.08 -5.39
C THR A 33 9.53 -0.05 -4.58
N LEU A 34 9.25 -0.37 -3.32
CA LEU A 34 8.65 0.55 -2.35
C LEU A 34 9.63 0.89 -1.22
N PRO A 35 9.56 2.10 -0.64
CA PRO A 35 10.40 2.48 0.48
C PRO A 35 10.22 1.53 1.66
N SER A 36 11.30 1.27 2.39
CA SER A 36 11.29 0.40 3.58
C SER A 36 10.46 1.02 4.71
N THR A 37 10.43 2.34 4.77
CA THR A 37 9.69 3.10 5.77
C THR A 37 8.24 3.28 5.33
N PRO A 38 7.26 3.05 6.22
CA PRO A 38 5.87 3.37 5.91
C PRO A 38 5.69 4.87 5.67
N PRO A 39 4.80 5.25 4.73
CA PRO A 39 4.44 6.64 4.52
C PRO A 39 3.69 7.19 5.76
N PRO A 40 3.48 8.51 5.85
CA PRO A 40 2.78 9.14 6.97
C PRO A 40 1.39 8.53 7.20
N HIS A 41 0.90 8.55 8.45
CA HIS A 41 -0.40 8.01 8.82
C HIS A 41 -1.54 8.48 7.90
N SER A 42 -1.55 9.78 7.56
CA SER A 42 -2.56 10.35 6.65
C SER A 42 -2.55 9.76 5.24
N ASP A 43 -1.41 9.30 4.74
CA ASP A 43 -1.32 8.63 3.44
C ASP A 43 -1.63 7.13 3.54
N MET A 44 -1.31 6.49 4.67
CA MET A 44 -1.75 5.13 4.99
C MET A 44 -3.28 5.05 5.12
N GLU A 45 -3.93 6.04 5.73
CA GLU A 45 -5.39 6.13 5.80
C GLU A 45 -6.04 6.25 4.42
N LYS A 46 -5.48 7.09 3.53
CA LYS A 46 -5.94 7.19 2.13
C LYS A 46 -5.80 5.85 1.41
N LEU A 47 -4.66 5.18 1.60
CA LEU A 47 -4.39 3.90 0.98
C LEU A 47 -5.37 2.83 1.48
N ARG A 48 -5.66 2.82 2.79
CA ARG A 48 -6.70 1.96 3.38
C ARG A 48 -8.08 2.25 2.79
N ALA A 49 -8.47 3.51 2.69
CA ALA A 49 -9.75 3.91 2.15
C ALA A 49 -9.92 3.45 0.69
N LEU A 50 -8.84 3.54 -0.11
CA LEU A 50 -8.86 3.10 -1.50
C LEU A 50 -8.88 1.59 -1.66
N LEU A 51 -8.11 0.86 -0.85
CA LEU A 51 -8.15 -0.60 -0.77
C LEU A 51 -9.55 -1.08 -0.37
N ARG A 52 -10.18 -0.45 0.62
CA ARG A 52 -11.55 -0.76 1.08
C ARG A 52 -12.60 -0.50 0.00
N SER A 53 -12.41 0.57 -0.78
CA SER A 53 -13.34 0.95 -1.85
C SER A 53 -13.34 -0.07 -3.00
N GLY A 54 -12.31 -0.92 -3.11
CA GLY A 54 -12.10 -1.79 -4.28
C GLY A 54 -11.85 -1.02 -5.59
N ALA A 55 -11.89 0.31 -5.53
CA ALA A 55 -11.69 1.24 -6.62
C ALA A 55 -10.20 1.52 -6.90
N LEU A 56 -9.28 0.82 -6.22
CA LEU A 56 -7.86 0.98 -6.44
C LEU A 56 -7.48 0.32 -7.77
N GLY A 57 -7.63 1.07 -8.86
CA GLY A 57 -6.89 0.81 -10.08
C GLY A 57 -5.39 0.87 -9.79
N TYR A 58 -4.62 0.02 -10.46
CA TYR A 58 -3.16 -0.03 -10.36
C TYR A 58 -2.51 1.38 -10.46
N GLU A 59 -3.09 2.26 -11.27
CA GLU A 59 -2.62 3.64 -11.46
C GLU A 59 -2.79 4.54 -10.23
N ASP A 60 -3.92 4.45 -9.51
CA ASP A 60 -4.14 5.22 -8.29
C ASP A 60 -3.25 4.73 -7.15
N ALA A 61 -3.04 3.41 -7.07
CA ALA A 61 -2.05 2.82 -6.16
C ALA A 61 -0.66 3.39 -6.44
N MET A 62 -0.24 3.36 -7.70
CA MET A 62 1.04 3.90 -8.11
C MET A 62 1.17 5.39 -7.84
N ARG A 63 0.12 6.21 -8.02
CA ARG A 63 0.19 7.65 -7.80
C ARG A 63 0.46 8.00 -6.33
N ILE A 64 -0.11 7.24 -5.40
CA ILE A 64 0.11 7.41 -3.95
C ILE A 64 1.49 6.91 -3.56
N LEU A 65 1.90 5.76 -4.11
CA LEU A 65 3.21 5.18 -3.85
C LEU A 65 4.34 6.04 -4.45
N GLN A 66 4.16 6.61 -5.64
CA GLN A 66 5.13 7.49 -6.31
C GLN A 66 5.26 8.84 -5.61
N LYS A 67 4.16 9.45 -5.13
CA LYS A 67 4.23 10.69 -4.35
C LYS A 67 5.03 10.54 -3.05
N ASN A 68 5.07 9.33 -2.50
CA ASN A 68 5.80 9.01 -1.27
C ASN A 68 7.18 8.36 -1.53
N GLY A 69 7.49 8.01 -2.78
CA GLY A 69 8.76 7.41 -3.19
C GLY A 69 9.85 8.42 -3.58
N GLN A 70 9.54 9.72 -3.66
CA GLN A 70 10.53 10.77 -3.98
C GLN A 70 11.34 11.24 -2.76
N GLY A 71 11.32 10.49 -1.66
CA GLY A 71 11.93 10.87 -0.38
C GLY A 71 13.16 10.06 0.03
N ASP A 72 13.92 9.48 -0.90
CA ASP A 72 15.29 8.99 -0.63
C ASP A 72 16.00 8.61 -1.94
N GLN A 73 16.78 9.53 -2.52
CA GLN A 73 17.91 9.18 -3.39
C GLN A 73 19.12 10.01 -2.91
N PRO A 74 20.28 9.38 -2.68
CA PRO A 74 21.51 10.06 -2.23
C PRO A 74 22.08 11.01 -3.27
#